data_AF-A0A8S3K5F2-F1
#
_entry.id   AF-A0A8S3K5F2-F1
#
_cell.length_a   1.000
_cell.length_b   1.000
_cell.length_c   1.000
_cell.angle_alpha   90.00
_cell.angle_beta   90.00
_cell.angle_gamma   90.00
#
_symmetry.space_group_name_H-M   'P 1'
#
loop_
_entity.id
_entity.type
_entity.pdbx_description
1 polymer ?
#
loop_
_entity_poly.entity_id
_entity_poly.type
_entity_poly.pdbx_seq_one_letter_code
_entity_poly.pdbx_strand_id
1 'polypeptide(L)'
;MIIANVTNQQSLVDMCGHTKVLLNCVGPYRHYGEPVVQACLQARTHYIDICGEPQFLETIQLQYDGQAKENEIAIVGSCGFDSLVADLGVEMIRQECETNNI
;
A
#
# COMPACT_ATOMS: atom_id res chain seq x y z
N MET A 1 19.47 8.86 9.80
CA MET A 1 18.10 8.85 10.31
C MET A 1 17.31 9.88 9.52
N ILE A 2 16.24 9.48 8.82
CA ILE A 2 15.33 10.40 8.14
C ILE A 2 14.19 10.69 9.10
N ILE A 3 13.81 11.96 9.24
CA ILE A 3 12.65 12.38 10.05
C ILE A 3 11.56 12.78 9.07
N ALA A 4 10.43 12.06 9.10
CA ALA A 4 9.27 12.34 8.27
C ALA A 4 8.03 12.50 9.17
N ASN A 5 7.22 13.52 8.90
CA ASN A 5 6.01 13.82 9.65
C ASN A 5 4.82 13.80 8.70
N VAL A 6 3.77 13.06 9.07
CA VAL A 6 2.53 12.92 8.28
C VAL A 6 1.77 14.23 8.10
N THR A 7 2.08 15.27 8.88
CA THR A 7 1.55 16.63 8.70
C THR A 7 2.41 17.52 7.81
N ASN A 8 3.56 17.03 7.33
CA ASN A 8 4.49 17.74 6.44
C ASN A 8 4.75 16.90 5.19
N GLN A 9 4.02 17.21 4.11
CA GLN A 9 4.09 16.47 2.86
C GLN A 9 5.50 16.40 2.26
N GLN A 10 6.27 17.49 2.31
CA GLN A 10 7.62 17.51 1.73
C GLN A 10 8.55 16.52 2.46
N SER A 11 8.42 16.41 3.79
CA SER A 11 9.22 15.45 4.55
C SER A 11 8.93 13.99 4.18
N LEU A 12 7.69 13.69 3.77
CA LEU A 12 7.31 12.37 3.27
C LEU A 12 7.87 12.12 1.88
N VAL A 13 7.75 13.10 0.97
CA VAL A 13 8.26 12.99 -0.41
C VAL A 13 9.77 12.80 -0.41
N ASP A 14 10.50 13.57 0.41
CA ASP A 14 11.94 13.44 0.57
C ASP A 14 12.30 12.02 1.05
N MET A 15 11.60 11.51 2.08
CA MET A 15 11.79 10.14 2.57
C MET A 15 11.50 9.08 1.49
N CYS A 16 10.38 9.21 0.75
CA CYS A 16 10.00 8.27 -0.30
C CYS A 16 11.05 8.23 -1.43
N GLY A 17 11.59 9.38 -1.82
CA GLY A 17 12.63 9.49 -2.86
C GLY A 17 13.93 8.75 -2.54
N HIS A 18 14.15 8.34 -1.28
CA HIS A 18 15.31 7.55 -0.87
C HIS A 18 15.08 6.03 -0.93
N THR A 19 13.91 5.54 -1.36
CA THR A 19 13.60 4.11 -1.44
C THR A 19 12.79 3.73 -2.68
N LYS A 20 12.82 2.44 -3.02
CA LYS A 20 11.96 1.85 -4.07
C LYS A 20 10.61 1.40 -3.54
N VAL A 21 10.56 0.99 -2.26
CA VAL A 21 9.36 0.51 -1.58
C VAL A 21 9.32 1.14 -0.19
N LEU A 22 8.16 1.69 0.18
CA LEU A 22 7.88 2.19 1.52
C LEU A 22 6.87 1.26 2.21
N LEU A 23 7.22 0.79 3.41
CA LEU A 23 6.30 0.13 4.32
C LEU A 23 5.73 1.15 5.30
N ASN A 24 4.45 1.45 5.20
CA ASN A 24 3.75 2.32 6.13
C ASN A 24 3.15 1.50 7.29
N CYS A 25 3.59 1.82 8.50
CA CYS A 25 3.06 1.27 9.75
C CYS A 25 2.38 2.33 10.62
N VAL A 26 2.08 3.52 10.06
CA VAL A 26 1.54 4.67 10.80
C VAL A 26 0.02 4.70 10.67
N GLY A 27 -0.67 4.26 11.72
CA GLY A 27 -2.11 4.39 11.87
C GLY A 27 -2.53 5.49 12.86
N PRO A 28 -3.83 5.81 12.96
CA PRO A 28 -4.94 5.27 12.17
C PRO A 28 -4.89 5.74 10.70
N TYR A 29 -5.01 4.80 9.77
CA TYR A 29 -4.75 5.03 8.34
C TYR A 29 -5.78 5.98 7.73
N ARG A 30 -7.04 5.92 8.18
CA ARG A 30 -8.08 6.88 7.79
C ARG A 30 -7.74 8.35 8.05
N HIS A 31 -6.77 8.63 8.93
CA HIS A 31 -6.36 9.99 9.29
C HIS A 31 -4.98 10.35 8.75
N TYR A 32 -4.06 9.38 8.69
CA TYR A 32 -2.65 9.65 8.43
C TYR A 32 -2.07 8.89 7.24
N GLY A 33 -2.81 7.95 6.66
CA GLY A 33 -2.30 7.10 5.57
C GLY A 33 -2.25 7.79 4.21
N GLU A 34 -3.25 8.61 3.89
CA GLU A 34 -3.38 9.22 2.57
C GLU A 34 -2.20 10.14 2.19
N PRO A 35 -1.69 11.02 3.08
CA PRO A 35 -0.49 11.81 2.79
C PRO A 35 0.73 10.96 2.39
N VAL A 36 0.86 9.76 2.96
CA VAL A 36 1.95 8.82 2.67
C VAL A 36 1.78 8.20 1.27
N VAL A 37 0.56 7.81 0.90
CA VAL A 37 0.25 7.32 -0.46
C VAL A 37 0.53 8.40 -1.50
N GLN A 38 0.10 9.64 -1.25
CA GLN A 38 0.37 10.78 -2.12
C GLN A 38 1.89 11.04 -2.28
N ALA A 39 2.66 10.93 -1.20
CA ALA A 39 4.11 11.09 -1.26
C ALA A 39 4.78 9.98 -2.08
N CYS A 40 4.34 8.73 -1.94
CA CYS A 40 4.79 7.61 -2.76
C CYS A 40 4.48 7.83 -4.26
N LEU A 41 3.27 8.29 -4.59
CA LEU A 41 2.89 8.64 -5.97
C LEU A 41 3.79 9.73 -6.54
N GLN A 42 4.05 10.79 -5.78
CA GLN A 42 4.89 11.90 -6.22
C GLN A 42 6.35 11.49 -6.41
N ALA A 43 6.89 10.67 -5.50
CA ALA A 43 8.27 10.19 -5.56
C ALA A 43 8.48 9.00 -6.51
N ARG A 44 7.40 8.43 -7.06
CA ARG A 44 7.38 7.17 -7.82
C ARG A 44 7.98 5.99 -7.03
N THR A 45 7.55 5.88 -5.79
CA THR A 45 7.94 4.84 -4.84
C THR A 45 6.78 3.88 -4.63
N HIS A 46 7.02 2.57 -4.64
CA HIS A 46 5.98 1.60 -4.33
C HIS A 46 5.56 1.70 -2.85
N TYR A 47 4.30 1.44 -2.57
CA TYR A 47 3.72 1.53 -1.23
C TYR A 47 3.19 0.17 -0.80
N ILE A 48 3.51 -0.21 0.45
CA ILE A 48 2.84 -1.29 1.16
C ILE A 48 2.45 -0.84 2.57
N ASP A 49 1.41 -1.43 3.15
CA ASP A 49 1.06 -1.19 4.55
C ASP A 49 0.54 -2.44 5.27
N ILE A 50 0.31 -2.31 6.58
CA ILE A 50 -0.35 -3.33 7.42
C ILE A 50 -1.77 -2.91 7.81
N CYS A 51 -2.43 -2.10 6.99
CA CYS A 51 -3.73 -1.52 7.29
C CYS A 51 -4.83 -2.59 7.32
N GLY A 52 -5.70 -2.53 8.32
CA GLY A 52 -6.93 -3.34 8.42
C GLY A 52 -8.21 -2.52 8.37
N GLU A 53 -8.16 -1.27 7.86
CA GLU A 53 -9.28 -0.33 7.83
C GLU A 53 -9.94 -0.33 6.43
N PRO A 54 -11.09 -0.99 6.21
CA PRO A 54 -11.66 -1.16 4.87
C PRO A 54 -11.99 0.15 4.17
N GLN A 55 -12.49 1.14 4.92
CA GLN A 55 -12.78 2.47 4.39
C GLN A 55 -11.54 3.11 3.75
N PHE A 56 -10.38 3.01 4.40
CA PHE A 56 -9.14 3.57 3.89
C PHE A 56 -8.70 2.82 2.61
N LEU A 57 -8.69 1.49 2.66
CA LEU A 57 -8.29 0.65 1.52
C LEU A 57 -9.14 0.95 0.27
N GLU A 58 -10.46 1.00 0.43
CA GLU A 58 -11.39 1.30 -0.66
C GLU A 58 -11.20 2.74 -1.18
N THR A 59 -11.00 3.71 -0.28
CA THR A 59 -10.77 5.11 -0.67
C THR A 59 -9.50 5.23 -1.50
N ILE A 60 -8.40 4.61 -1.07
CA ILE A 60 -7.12 4.65 -1.78
C ILE A 60 -7.25 4.01 -3.17
N GLN A 61 -7.91 2.85 -3.26
CA GLN A 61 -8.15 2.18 -4.53
C GLN A 61 -8.97 3.06 -5.49
N LEU A 62 -10.09 3.62 -5.02
CA LEU A 62 -10.98 4.42 -5.86
C LEU A 62 -10.33 5.72 -6.34
N GLN A 63 -9.51 6.36 -5.52
CA GLN A 63 -8.92 7.66 -5.83
C GLN A 63 -7.62 7.55 -6.64
N TYR A 64 -6.77 6.55 -6.36
CA TYR A 64 -5.38 6.56 -6.81
C TYR A 64 -5.00 5.43 -7.78
N ASP A 65 -5.89 4.47 -8.09
CA ASP A 65 -5.61 3.36 -9.04
C ASP A 65 -5.11 3.87 -10.41
N GLY A 66 -5.79 4.88 -10.97
CA GLY A 66 -5.39 5.46 -12.27
C GLY A 66 -4.00 6.09 -12.22
N GLN A 67 -3.73 6.94 -11.22
CA GLN A 67 -2.44 7.61 -11.07
C GLN A 67 -1.31 6.63 -10.78
N ALA A 68 -1.55 5.58 -9.99
CA ALA A 68 -0.57 4.54 -9.70
C ALA A 68 -0.17 3.78 -10.97
N LYS A 69 -1.15 3.46 -11.83
CA LYS A 69 -0.91 2.84 -13.15
C LYS A 69 -0.12 3.74 -14.08
N GLU A 70 -0.48 5.02 -14.18
CA GLU A 70 0.26 6.01 -15.00
C GLU A 70 1.71 6.19 -14.53
N ASN A 71 1.95 6.13 -13.23
CA ASN A 71 3.28 6.22 -12.64
C ASN A 71 4.05 4.90 -12.62
N GLU A 72 3.45 3.79 -13.07
CA GLU A 72 4.03 2.44 -13.02
C GLU A 72 4.46 2.01 -11.60
N ILE A 73 3.67 2.38 -10.58
CA ILE A 73 3.91 1.98 -9.19
C ILE A 73 2.81 1.11 -8.60
N ALA A 74 3.20 0.17 -7.75
CA ALA A 74 2.27 -0.62 -6.95
C ALA A 74 1.93 0.11 -5.63
N ILE A 75 0.62 0.14 -5.30
CA ILE A 75 0.08 0.54 -4.00
C ILE A 75 -0.68 -0.68 -3.47
N VAL A 76 -0.15 -1.36 -2.45
CA VAL A 76 -0.72 -2.60 -1.92
C VAL A 76 -0.98 -2.47 -0.43
N GLY A 77 -2.25 -2.35 -0.05
CA GLY A 77 -2.64 -2.33 1.35
C GLY A 77 -2.73 -3.72 1.96
N SER A 78 -2.95 -3.79 3.27
CA SER A 78 -3.30 -5.04 3.98
C SER A 78 -2.24 -6.13 3.88
N CYS A 79 -0.94 -5.79 3.83
CA CYS A 79 0.17 -6.75 3.80
C CYS A 79 0.57 -7.25 5.20
N GLY A 80 -0.37 -7.23 6.15
CA GLY A 80 -0.18 -7.73 7.52
C GLY A 80 -0.44 -9.23 7.65
N PHE A 81 -0.09 -9.80 8.81
CA PHE A 81 -0.23 -11.24 9.08
C PHE A 81 -1.67 -11.76 8.87
N ASP A 82 -2.67 -11.02 9.36
CA ASP A 82 -4.07 -11.45 9.32
C ASP A 82 -4.63 -11.54 7.90
N SER A 83 -4.13 -10.73 6.97
CA SER A 83 -4.61 -10.66 5.59
C SER A 83 -3.73 -11.47 4.64
N LEU A 84 -2.41 -11.30 4.71
CA LEU A 84 -1.48 -11.92 3.78
C LEU A 84 -1.56 -13.45 3.82
N VAL A 85 -1.65 -14.04 5.01
CA VAL A 85 -1.74 -15.50 5.17
C VAL A 85 -3.06 -16.02 4.59
N ALA A 86 -4.16 -15.27 4.77
CA ALA A 86 -5.45 -15.62 4.23
C ALA A 86 -5.45 -15.54 2.68
N ASP A 87 -4.93 -14.46 2.11
CA ASP A 87 -4.85 -14.26 0.66
C ASP A 87 -4.00 -15.35 -0.02
N LEU A 88 -2.84 -15.68 0.57
CA LEU A 88 -1.99 -16.78 0.10
C LEU A 88 -2.71 -18.13 0.18
N GLY A 89 -3.43 -18.40 1.28
CA GLY A 89 -4.20 -19.61 1.43
C GLY A 89 -5.27 -19.77 0.36
N VAL A 90 -5.99 -18.70 0.04
CA VAL A 90 -7.01 -18.70 -1.03
C VAL A 90 -6.37 -18.93 -2.40
N GLU A 91 -5.26 -18.26 -2.71
CA GLU A 91 -4.56 -18.43 -3.98
C GLU A 91 -3.98 -19.85 -4.13
N MET A 92 -3.45 -20.45 -3.06
CA MET A 92 -2.99 -21.84 -3.07
C MET A 92 -4.13 -22.81 -3.41
N ILE A 93 -5.30 -22.63 -2.79
CA ILE A 93 -6.49 -23.46 -3.08
C ILE A 93 -6.93 -23.27 -4.53
N ARG A 94 -6.95 -22.02 -5.02
CA ARG A 94 -7.30 -21.70 -6.40
C ARG A 94 -6.37 -22.41 -7.39
N GLN A 95 -5.05 -22.36 -7.17
CA GLN A 95 -4.07 -23.03 -8.03
C GLN A 95 -4.25 -24.56 -8.06
N GLU A 96 -4.59 -25.16 -6.91
CA GLU A 96 -4.85 -26.59 -6.82
C GLU A 96 -6.12 -26.98 -7.60
N CYS A 97 -7.20 -26.18 -7.51
CA CYS A 97 -8.42 -26.40 -8.30
C CYS A 97 -8.16 -26.28 -9.80
N GLU A 98 -7.43 -25.23 -10.23
CA GLU A 98 -7.09 -25.02 -11.64
C GLU A 98 -6.19 -26.14 -12.19
N THR A 99 -5.22 -26.60 -11.40
CA THR A 99 -4.31 -27.70 -11.81
C THR A 99 -5.05 -29.04 -11.94
N ASN A 100 -6.03 -29.30 -11.06
CA ASN A 100 -6.77 -30.55 -11.03
C ASN A 100 -8.11 -30.53 -11.80
N ASN A 101 -8.45 -29.42 -12.47
CA ASN A 101 -9.72 -29.23 -13.20
C ASN A 101 -10.97 -29.55 -12.35
N ILE A 102 -10.98 -29.12 -11.08
CA ILE A 102 -12.11 -29.27 -10.16
C ILE A 102 -12.86 -27.94 -10.04
#